data_AF-A0A965Y962-F1
#
_entry.id   AF-A0A965Y962-F1
#
_cell.length_a   1.000
_cell.length_b   1.000
_cell.length_c   1.000
_cell.angle_alpha   90.00
_cell.angle_beta   90.00
_cell.angle_gamma   90.00
#
_symmetry.space_group_name_H-M   'P 1'
#
loop_
_entity.id
_entity.type
_entity.pdbx_description
1 polymer ?
#
loop_
_entity_poly.entity_id
_entity_poly.type
_entity_poly.pdbx_seq_one_letter_code
_entity_poly.pdbx_strand_id
1 'polypeptide(L)'
;MPKKLAATLSISEISFTLKPILSLYLLGNYPESACYFYFDADIAFYHDVAEAETMLEQHDFLLTPHFTHPMSDDKIPTELDILRTGLYNMGFAAFRNSINAKRILEWWKERVLNFGVENHDLGLTADQMWMSLAPLLFENIGIIRNPGYNFAYWN
;
A
#
# COMPACT_ATOMS: atom_id res chain seq x y z
N MET A 1 4.68 -10.79 -22.71
CA MET A 1 4.76 -9.32 -22.77
C MET A 1 3.42 -8.76 -22.32
N PRO A 2 3.27 -8.04 -21.20
CA PRO A 2 2.04 -7.32 -20.96
C PRO A 2 2.19 -5.91 -21.56
N LYS A 3 1.90 -5.80 -22.87
CA LYS A 3 1.46 -4.56 -23.49
C LYS A 3 -0.03 -4.74 -23.78
N LYS A 4 -0.89 -4.13 -22.95
CA LYS A 4 -2.30 -3.74 -23.17
C LYS A 4 -3.04 -3.76 -21.82
N LEU A 5 -2.90 -2.71 -21.00
CA LEU A 5 -3.72 -2.59 -19.78
C LEU A 5 -4.96 -1.70 -19.99
N ALA A 6 -4.95 -0.71 -20.88
CA ALA A 6 -5.98 0.33 -20.85
C ALA A 6 -7.41 -0.09 -21.28
N ALA A 7 -7.63 -1.27 -21.88
CA ALA A 7 -8.94 -1.66 -22.44
C ALA A 7 -9.65 -2.81 -21.70
N THR A 8 -9.06 -3.38 -20.64
CA THR A 8 -9.59 -4.59 -19.99
C THR A 8 -9.56 -4.56 -18.45
N LEU A 9 -9.16 -3.44 -17.84
CA LEU A 9 -9.14 -3.33 -16.37
C LEU A 9 -10.55 -3.09 -15.83
N SER A 10 -10.85 -3.74 -14.71
CA SER A 10 -11.97 -3.40 -13.85
C SER A 10 -11.78 -2.02 -13.20
N ILE A 11 -12.86 -1.46 -12.67
CA ILE A 11 -12.81 -0.19 -11.92
C ILE A 11 -11.83 -0.29 -10.74
N SER A 12 -11.81 -1.42 -10.03
CA SER A 12 -10.91 -1.66 -8.90
C SER A 12 -9.45 -1.64 -9.33
N GLU A 13 -9.10 -2.34 -10.41
CA GLU A 13 -7.73 -2.38 -10.94
C GLU A 13 -7.24 -1.00 -11.42
N ILE A 14 -8.14 -0.16 -11.95
CA ILE A 14 -7.84 1.23 -12.25
C ILE A 14 -7.53 2.00 -10.96
N SER A 15 -8.37 1.88 -9.93
CA SER A 15 -8.15 2.52 -8.63
C SER A 15 -6.80 2.15 -8.02
N PHE A 16 -6.44 0.86 -8.02
CA PHE A 16 -5.14 0.38 -7.53
C PHE A 16 -3.97 0.95 -8.32
N THR A 17 -4.12 1.07 -9.64
CA THR A 17 -3.09 1.65 -10.53
C THR A 17 -2.88 3.14 -10.27
N LEU A 18 -3.94 3.87 -9.92
CA LEU A 18 -3.87 5.31 -9.70
C LEU A 18 -3.16 5.70 -8.40
N LYS A 19 -3.09 4.83 -7.39
CA LYS A 19 -2.48 5.16 -6.07
C LYS A 19 -1.04 5.69 -6.18
N PRO A 20 -0.08 4.98 -6.79
CA PRO A 20 1.28 5.49 -6.93
C PRO A 20 1.37 6.65 -7.94
N ILE A 21 0.50 6.71 -8.94
CA ILE A 21 0.47 7.79 -9.94
C ILE A 21 0.07 9.11 -9.29
N LEU A 22 -1.01 9.11 -8.51
CA LEU A 22 -1.48 10.28 -7.76
C LEU A 22 -0.45 10.69 -6.70
N SER A 23 0.15 9.73 -6.01
CA SER A 23 1.23 9.98 -5.04
C SER A 23 2.43 10.70 -5.66
N LEU A 24 2.89 10.26 -6.83
CA LEU A 24 3.97 10.92 -7.58
C LEU A 24 3.57 12.31 -8.07
N TYR A 25 2.32 12.47 -8.52
CA TYR A 25 1.79 13.78 -8.90
C TYR A 25 1.83 14.75 -7.72
N LEU A 26 1.39 14.34 -6.53
CA LEU A 26 1.42 15.18 -5.34
C LEU A 26 2.84 15.58 -4.94
N LEU A 27 3.79 14.64 -4.97
CA LEU A 27 5.21 14.94 -4.71
C LEU A 27 5.83 15.95 -5.68
N GLY A 28 5.38 15.94 -6.93
CA GLY A 28 5.87 16.84 -7.96
C GLY A 28 5.25 18.25 -7.89
N ASN A 29 3.99 18.35 -7.47
CA ASN A 29 3.22 19.60 -7.51
C ASN A 29 3.10 20.31 -6.16
N TYR A 30 3.30 19.61 -5.04
CA TYR A 30 3.20 20.16 -3.69
C TYR A 30 4.42 19.82 -2.82
N PRO A 31 5.66 19.95 -3.34
CA PRO A 31 6.87 19.40 -2.73
C PRO A 31 7.16 19.90 -1.30
N GLU A 32 6.60 21.04 -0.90
CA GLU A 32 6.69 21.67 0.42
C GLU A 32 5.91 20.96 1.53
N SER A 33 5.01 20.03 1.17
CA SER A 33 4.24 19.26 2.17
C SER A 33 5.18 18.37 2.99
N ALA A 34 5.03 18.41 4.32
CA ALA A 34 5.87 17.64 5.24
C ALA A 34 5.69 16.12 5.03
N CYS A 35 4.45 15.70 4.83
CA CYS A 35 4.05 14.31 4.63
C CYS A 35 2.85 14.24 3.68
N TYR A 36 2.63 13.03 3.16
CA TYR A 36 1.57 12.70 2.22
C TYR A 36 0.91 11.41 2.69
N PHE A 37 -0.41 11.36 2.56
CA PHE A 37 -1.20 10.20 2.94
C PHE A 37 -2.12 9.80 1.80
N TYR A 38 -2.19 8.50 1.56
CA TYR A 38 -3.19 7.87 0.72
C TYR A 38 -4.11 7.03 1.61
N PHE A 39 -5.42 7.19 1.39
CA PHE A 39 -6.47 6.38 1.99
C PHE A 39 -7.40 5.90 0.88
N ASP A 40 -7.81 4.63 0.92
CA ASP A 40 -8.90 4.15 0.07
C ASP A 40 -10.21 4.90 0.39
N ALA A 41 -11.08 5.02 -0.60
CA ALA A 41 -12.31 5.81 -0.49
C ALA A 41 -13.36 5.22 0.47
N ASP A 42 -13.14 3.99 0.94
CA ASP A 42 -13.96 3.27 1.91
C ASP A 42 -13.42 3.36 3.35
N ILE A 43 -12.40 4.18 3.60
CA ILE A 43 -11.86 4.43 4.95
C ILE A 43 -12.68 5.52 5.67
N ALA A 44 -13.01 5.22 6.94
CA ALA A 44 -13.59 6.18 7.88
C ALA A 44 -12.59 6.54 8.98
N PHE A 45 -12.52 7.82 9.34
CA PHE A 45 -11.63 8.32 10.39
C PHE A 45 -12.36 8.43 11.73
N TYR A 46 -11.78 7.81 12.76
CA TYR A 46 -12.27 7.90 14.14
C TYR A 46 -11.31 8.65 15.07
N HIS A 47 -10.05 8.81 14.66
CA HIS A 47 -8.98 9.53 15.35
C HIS A 47 -8.03 10.18 14.33
N ASP A 48 -7.13 11.04 14.81
CA ASP A 48 -6.07 11.62 13.99
C ASP A 48 -4.98 10.60 13.61
N VAL A 49 -4.02 11.04 12.78
CA VAL A 49 -2.92 10.22 12.26
C VAL A 49 -1.56 10.64 12.81
N ALA A 50 -1.51 11.24 14.00
CA ALA A 50 -0.29 11.84 14.56
C ALA A 50 0.86 10.83 14.77
N GLU A 51 0.53 9.56 15.03
CA GLU A 51 1.52 8.47 15.10
C GLU A 51 2.26 8.33 13.75
N ALA A 52 1.52 8.30 12.63
CA ALA A 52 2.11 8.18 11.31
C ALA A 52 2.94 9.42 10.93
N GLU A 53 2.48 10.63 11.30
CA GLU A 53 3.26 11.86 11.11
C GLU A 53 4.60 11.80 11.85
N THR A 54 4.57 11.39 13.13
CA THR A 54 5.77 11.24 13.96
C THR A 54 6.70 10.16 13.39
N MET A 55 6.15 9.03 12.94
CA MET A 55 6.95 7.96 12.35
C MET A 55 7.64 8.40 11.05
N LEU A 56 7.03 9.29 10.26
CA LEU A 56 7.63 9.85 9.04
C LEU A 56 8.79 10.82 9.31
N GLU A 57 9.03 11.25 10.56
CA GLU A 57 10.26 11.97 10.89
C GLU A 57 11.49 11.08 10.77
N GLN A 58 11.33 9.77 10.97
CA GLN A 58 12.40 8.79 10.93
C GLN A 58 12.34 7.89 9.68
N HIS A 59 11.15 7.69 9.10
CA HIS A 59 10.94 6.79 7.96
C HIS A 59 10.63 7.55 6.66
N ASP A 60 10.88 6.91 5.52
CA ASP A 60 10.56 7.47 4.20
C ASP A 60 9.16 7.14 3.73
N PHE A 61 8.68 5.96 4.11
CA PHE A 61 7.42 5.38 3.65
C PHE A 61 6.88 4.48 4.76
N LEU A 62 5.57 4.51 4.99
CA LEU A 62 4.89 3.74 6.00
C LEU A 62 3.88 2.78 5.39
N LEU A 63 3.82 1.57 5.93
CA LEU A 63 2.87 0.52 5.57
C LEU A 63 2.12 0.04 6.82
N THR A 64 0.90 -0.46 6.61
CA THR A 64 0.10 -1.13 7.64
C THR A 64 -0.07 -2.60 7.28
N PRO A 65 0.33 -3.56 8.13
CA PRO A 65 0.10 -4.97 7.88
C PRO A 65 -1.39 -5.31 8.05
N HIS A 66 -1.87 -6.38 7.41
CA HIS A 66 -3.20 -6.90 7.70
C HIS A 66 -3.30 -7.41 9.15
N PHE A 67 -2.22 -7.96 9.70
CA PHE A 67 -2.23 -8.50 11.05
C PHE A 67 -0.87 -8.31 11.72
N THR A 68 -0.87 -8.30 13.04
CA THR A 68 0.34 -8.01 13.83
C THR A 68 0.70 -9.10 14.83
N HIS A 69 -0.15 -10.14 14.93
CA HIS A 69 -0.03 -11.30 15.81
C HIS A 69 -0.47 -12.56 15.05
N PRO A 70 0.09 -13.75 15.37
CA PRO A 70 -0.29 -15.00 14.71
C PRO A 70 -1.80 -15.25 14.75
N MET A 71 -2.39 -15.69 13.64
CA MET A 71 -3.83 -16.03 13.60
C MET A 71 -4.02 -17.49 14.00
N SER A 72 -4.80 -17.74 15.04
CA SER A 72 -4.99 -19.09 15.62
C SER A 72 -6.44 -19.46 15.92
N ASP A 73 -7.40 -18.62 15.55
CA ASP A 73 -8.81 -18.94 15.64
C ASP A 73 -9.36 -19.49 14.32
N ASP A 74 -10.58 -20.04 14.35
CA ASP A 74 -11.24 -20.60 13.16
C ASP A 74 -11.93 -19.53 12.30
N LYS A 75 -11.45 -18.27 12.35
CA LYS A 75 -12.02 -17.15 11.58
C LYS A 75 -11.31 -16.95 10.25
N ILE A 76 -11.90 -16.08 9.42
CA ILE A 76 -11.41 -15.70 8.10
C ILE A 76 -11.10 -14.19 8.15
N PRO A 77 -9.98 -13.74 7.57
CA PRO A 77 -9.01 -14.51 6.78
C PRO A 77 -8.06 -15.32 7.67
N THR A 78 -7.56 -16.44 7.13
CA THR A 78 -6.43 -17.18 7.71
C THR A 78 -5.09 -16.56 7.27
N GLU A 79 -3.98 -16.95 7.90
CA GLU A 79 -2.64 -16.55 7.42
C GLU A 79 -2.40 -16.95 5.95
N LEU A 80 -2.94 -18.10 5.51
CA LEU A 80 -2.85 -18.55 4.12
C LEU A 80 -3.63 -17.63 3.16
N ASP A 81 -4.78 -17.12 3.59
CA ASP A 81 -5.55 -16.16 2.79
C ASP A 81 -4.78 -14.84 2.66
N ILE A 82 -4.18 -14.35 3.74
CA ILE A 82 -3.34 -13.14 3.69
C ILE A 82 -2.11 -13.34 2.80
N LEU A 83 -1.47 -14.51 2.82
CA LEU A 83 -0.35 -14.79 1.93
C LEU A 83 -0.72 -14.74 0.44
N ARG A 84 -2.01 -14.90 0.10
CA ARG A 84 -2.51 -14.79 -1.28
C ARG A 84 -2.92 -13.36 -1.65
N THR A 85 -3.21 -12.50 -0.68
CA THR A 85 -3.66 -11.12 -0.92
C THR A 85 -2.54 -10.10 -0.73
N GLY A 86 -1.55 -10.38 0.12
CA GLY A 86 -0.39 -9.54 0.41
C GLY A 86 -0.27 -9.23 1.90
N LEU A 87 0.97 -9.05 2.38
CA LEU A 87 1.26 -8.88 3.81
C LEU A 87 0.79 -7.54 4.37
N TYR A 88 0.83 -6.49 3.55
CA TYR A 88 0.40 -5.14 3.89
C TYR A 88 -0.93 -4.82 3.23
N ASN A 89 -1.77 -4.03 3.90
CA ASN A 89 -2.98 -3.53 3.30
C ASN A 89 -2.74 -2.16 2.65
N MET A 90 -2.96 -2.07 1.33
CA MET A 90 -2.69 -0.86 0.55
C MET A 90 -3.86 0.13 0.49
N GLY A 91 -4.87 -0.07 1.33
CA GLY A 91 -5.84 0.97 1.66
C GLY A 91 -5.23 2.14 2.42
N PHE A 92 -4.01 1.96 2.97
CA PHE A 92 -3.22 3.02 3.57
C PHE A 92 -1.80 3.04 2.98
N ALA A 93 -1.30 4.24 2.71
CA ALA A 93 0.13 4.48 2.54
C ALA A 93 0.46 5.90 3.00
N ALA A 94 1.59 6.08 3.69
CA ALA A 94 2.07 7.42 4.04
C ALA A 94 3.54 7.56 3.70
N PHE A 95 3.97 8.74 3.29
CA PHE A 95 5.36 8.96 2.88
C PHE A 95 5.74 10.44 2.98
N ARG A 96 7.04 10.70 3.01
CA ARG A 96 7.59 12.05 2.92
C ARG A 96 8.23 12.30 1.55
N ASN A 97 8.52 13.55 1.23
CA ASN A 97 9.21 13.90 0.00
C ASN A 97 10.71 13.57 0.08
N SER A 98 11.07 12.30 -0.06
CA SER A 98 12.45 11.83 -0.09
C SER A 98 12.81 11.10 -1.39
N ILE A 99 14.11 10.98 -1.65
CA ILE A 99 14.63 10.23 -2.80
C ILE A 99 14.16 8.77 -2.73
N ASN A 100 14.17 8.18 -1.54
CA ASN A 100 13.78 6.80 -1.32
C ASN A 100 12.26 6.60 -1.51
N ALA A 101 11.42 7.47 -0.95
CA ALA A 101 9.97 7.43 -1.18
C ALA A 101 9.61 7.53 -2.68
N LYS A 102 10.28 8.42 -3.42
CA LYS A 102 10.10 8.53 -4.89
C LYS A 102 10.49 7.25 -5.62
N ARG A 103 11.59 6.59 -5.22
CA ARG A 103 12.01 5.30 -5.79
C ARG A 103 10.99 4.20 -5.54
N ILE A 104 10.44 4.13 -4.32
CA ILE A 104 9.38 3.17 -3.96
C ILE A 104 8.15 3.40 -4.84
N LEU A 105 7.68 4.65 -4.94
CA LEU A 105 6.49 5.01 -5.71
C LEU A 105 6.67 4.80 -7.22
N GLU A 106 7.83 5.12 -7.79
CA GLU A 106 8.14 4.86 -9.20
C GLU A 106 8.16 3.37 -9.51
N TRP A 107 8.78 2.57 -8.64
CA TRP A 107 8.77 1.12 -8.77
C TRP A 107 7.36 0.55 -8.63
N TRP A 108 6.60 1.01 -7.63
CA TRP A 108 5.22 0.58 -7.40
C TRP A 108 4.34 0.90 -8.61
N LYS A 109 4.43 2.13 -9.16
CA LYS A 109 3.79 2.54 -10.41
C LYS A 109 4.12 1.58 -11.56
N GLU A 110 5.40 1.26 -11.75
CA GLU A 110 5.82 0.35 -12.82
C GLU A 110 5.22 -1.06 -12.62
N ARG A 111 5.14 -1.56 -11.38
CA ARG A 111 4.53 -2.87 -11.08
C ARG A 111 3.05 -2.86 -11.42
N VAL A 112 2.28 -1.87 -10.95
CA VAL A 112 0.82 -1.83 -11.20
C VAL A 112 0.49 -1.57 -12.67
N LEU A 113 1.29 -0.77 -13.39
CA LEU A 113 1.07 -0.53 -14.82
C LEU A 113 1.33 -1.76 -15.69
N ASN A 114 2.14 -2.72 -15.23
CA ASN A 114 2.46 -3.93 -15.99
C ASN A 114 1.70 -5.17 -15.48
N PHE A 115 1.38 -5.20 -14.18
CA PHE A 115 0.90 -6.39 -13.46
C PHE A 115 -0.17 -6.09 -12.40
N GLY A 116 -0.74 -4.88 -12.38
CA GLY A 116 -1.76 -4.46 -11.41
C GLY A 116 -3.15 -5.05 -11.69
N VAL A 117 -3.18 -6.31 -12.10
CA VAL A 117 -4.40 -7.07 -12.34
C VAL A 117 -4.66 -8.01 -11.17
N GLU A 118 -5.92 -8.33 -10.94
CA GLU A 118 -6.30 -9.41 -10.04
C GLU A 118 -6.24 -10.74 -10.80
N ASN A 119 -5.33 -11.63 -10.39
CA ASN A 119 -5.18 -12.95 -10.98
C ASN A 119 -4.65 -13.92 -9.93
N HIS A 120 -5.56 -14.59 -9.24
CA HIS A 120 -5.23 -15.52 -8.17
C HIS A 120 -4.42 -16.74 -8.64
N ASP A 121 -4.61 -17.20 -9.89
CA ASP A 121 -3.84 -18.31 -10.46
C ASP A 121 -2.36 -17.97 -10.61
N LEU A 122 -2.05 -16.68 -10.83
CA LEU A 122 -0.68 -16.16 -10.91
C LEU A 122 -0.18 -15.60 -9.57
N GLY A 123 -0.97 -15.68 -8.50
CA GLY A 123 -0.65 -15.10 -7.20
C GLY A 123 -0.63 -13.56 -7.21
N LEU A 124 -1.37 -12.93 -8.12
CA LEU A 124 -1.48 -11.48 -8.23
C LEU A 124 -2.76 -11.00 -7.56
N THR A 125 -2.60 -10.15 -6.55
CA THR A 125 -3.69 -9.38 -5.93
C THR A 125 -3.34 -7.91 -6.08
N ALA A 126 -3.49 -7.43 -7.32
CA ALA A 126 -3.27 -6.05 -7.73
C ALA A 126 -1.97 -5.41 -7.17
N ASP A 127 -2.08 -4.28 -6.50
CA ASP A 127 -0.98 -3.50 -5.92
C ASP A 127 -0.40 -4.13 -4.64
N GLN A 128 -1.25 -4.76 -3.86
CA GLN A 128 -0.97 -5.23 -2.51
C GLN A 128 0.13 -6.29 -2.44
N MET A 129 0.10 -7.26 -3.37
CA MET A 129 1.14 -8.29 -3.45
C MET A 129 2.52 -7.69 -3.72
N TRP A 130 2.61 -6.66 -4.57
CA TRP A 130 3.88 -6.01 -4.87
C TRP A 130 4.45 -5.33 -3.62
N MET A 131 3.61 -4.59 -2.89
CA MET A 131 4.09 -3.85 -1.71
C MET A 131 4.56 -4.75 -0.57
N SER A 132 4.21 -6.05 -0.59
CA SER A 132 4.82 -7.06 0.30
C SER A 132 6.34 -7.19 0.11
N LEU A 133 6.87 -6.87 -1.08
CA LEU A 133 8.29 -6.89 -1.38
C LEU A 133 9.00 -5.59 -1.02
N ALA A 134 8.29 -4.48 -0.81
CA ALA A 134 8.91 -3.17 -0.67
C ALA A 134 9.92 -3.10 0.49
N PRO A 135 9.64 -3.62 1.70
CA PRO A 135 10.61 -3.62 2.80
C PRO A 135 11.89 -4.43 2.55
N LEU A 136 11.87 -5.36 1.59
CA LEU A 136 13.06 -6.10 1.16
C LEU A 136 13.89 -5.32 0.14
N LEU A 137 13.23 -4.53 -0.70
CA LEU A 137 13.84 -3.88 -1.87
C LEU A 137 14.31 -2.45 -1.60
N PHE A 138 13.76 -1.80 -0.57
CA PHE A 138 14.01 -0.40 -0.24
C PHE A 138 14.33 -0.23 1.24
N GLU A 139 14.99 0.88 1.54
CA GLU A 139 15.44 1.19 2.90
C GLU A 139 14.37 1.99 3.65
N ASN A 140 14.52 2.10 4.96
CA ASN A 140 13.79 3.06 5.79
C ASN A 140 12.26 3.08 5.62
N ILE A 141 11.67 1.90 5.40
CA ILE A 141 10.22 1.69 5.43
C ILE A 141 9.82 1.39 6.87
N GLY A 142 8.89 2.18 7.41
CA GLY A 142 8.28 1.94 8.71
C GLY A 142 7.02 1.09 8.61
N ILE A 143 6.80 0.20 9.57
CA ILE A 143 5.59 -0.60 9.66
C ILE A 143 4.77 -0.12 10.86
N ILE A 144 3.60 0.47 10.60
CA ILE A 144 2.66 0.86 11.66
C ILE A 144 1.94 -0.41 12.12
N ARG A 145 2.22 -0.85 13.36
CA ARG A 145 1.63 -2.06 13.95
C ARG A 145 0.42 -1.78 14.83
N ASN A 146 0.00 -0.52 14.94
CA ASN A 146 -1.20 -0.14 15.67
C ASN A 146 -2.45 -0.63 14.89
N PRO A 147 -3.29 -1.52 15.47
CA PRO A 147 -4.47 -2.05 14.79
C PRO A 147 -5.57 -1.01 14.56
N GLY A 148 -5.46 0.18 15.15
CA GLY A 148 -6.37 1.30 14.84
C GLY A 148 -6.19 1.85 13.42
N TYR A 149 -5.06 1.57 12.76
CA TYR A 149 -4.85 1.88 11.36
C TYR A 149 -5.37 0.74 10.48
N ASN A 150 -6.09 1.11 9.42
CA ASN A 150 -6.56 0.16 8.41
C ASN A 150 -7.33 -1.02 9.03
N PHE A 151 -8.18 -0.68 10.00
CA PHE A 151 -8.99 -1.62 10.77
C PHE A 151 -10.08 -2.22 9.89
N ALA A 152 -10.16 -3.55 9.85
CA ALA A 152 -11.23 -4.28 9.19
C ALA A 152 -11.42 -5.67 9.82
N TYR A 153 -12.11 -6.57 9.12
CA TYR A 153 -12.44 -7.90 9.65
C TYR A 153 -11.22 -8.82 9.93
N TRP A 154 -10.00 -8.38 9.62
CA TRP A 154 -8.76 -9.14 9.76
C TRP A 154 -7.90 -8.75 10.98
N ASN A 155 -8.16 -7.63 11.66
CA ASN A 155 -7.37 -7.13 12.80
C ASN A 155 -8.22 -6.53 13.93
#